data_AF-A0A1H3SAH2-F1
#
_entry.id   AF-A0A1H3SAH2-F1
#
_cell.length_a   1.000
_cell.length_b   1.000
_cell.length_c   1.000
_cell.angle_alpha   90.00
_cell.angle_beta   90.00
_cell.angle_gamma   90.00
#
_symmetry.space_group_name_H-M   'P 1'
#
loop_
_entity.id
_entity.type
_entity.pdbx_description
1 polymer ?
#
loop_
_entity_poly.entity_id
_entity_poly.type
_entity_poly.pdbx_seq_one_letter_code
_entity_poly.pdbx_strand_id
1 'polypeptide(L)'
;MFRENETNSVDQLREEILTSNEFNLTQSLLIALNESIENMWNSLSLYDQHTFIRKYHRRFMNLRNPMPPASAKKMLLLFETGKLEICSGLQHLNYYQDETFYALFKNGLECEFDWIINATGASRFINSESRTSLIGSMLNNRLAKEHPMGGIEVEFDSLQVIGKTGQLNHHLYALGHLTSGTYYYTSSLEIISKQAKKIVGHMVGNLTKEPILL
;
A
#
# COMPACT_ATOMS: atom_id res chain seq x y z
N MET A 1 5.75 19.98 14.47
CA MET A 1 7.12 19.96 13.92
C MET A 1 7.91 18.99 14.79
N PHE A 2 8.11 17.75 14.34
CA PHE A 2 8.88 16.74 15.09
C PHE A 2 10.01 16.28 14.17
N ARG A 3 11.25 16.50 14.60
CA ARG A 3 12.49 16.24 13.86
C ARG A 3 12.78 14.73 13.88
N GLU A 4 13.03 14.16 12.71
CA GLU A 4 13.69 12.85 12.57
C GLU A 4 15.17 13.03 12.96
N ASN A 5 15.53 12.56 14.16
CA ASN A 5 16.92 12.27 14.53
C ASN A 5 17.00 10.76 14.74
N GLU A 6 17.90 10.09 14.04
CA GLU A 6 18.09 8.62 14.04
C GLU A 6 18.40 8.05 15.44
N THR A 7 18.91 8.88 16.36
CA THR A 7 19.14 8.54 17.78
C THR A 7 17.86 8.29 18.58
N ASN A 8 16.67 8.54 18.02
CA ASN A 8 15.38 8.45 18.71
C ASN A 8 14.62 7.14 18.42
N SER A 9 14.93 6.42 17.33
CA SER A 9 14.10 5.30 16.87
C SER A 9 14.17 4.06 17.77
N VAL A 10 15.35 3.73 18.31
CA VAL A 10 15.52 2.58 19.23
C VAL A 10 14.91 2.88 20.60
N ASP A 11 15.04 4.12 21.07
CA ASP A 11 14.43 4.55 22.33
C ASP A 11 12.90 4.60 22.23
N GLN A 12 12.35 5.07 21.10
CA GLN A 12 10.92 4.94 20.79
C GLN A 12 10.46 3.48 20.83
N LEU A 13 11.22 2.57 20.22
CA LEU A 13 10.88 1.14 20.25
C LEU A 13 10.87 0.60 21.69
N ARG A 14 11.81 1.03 22.54
CA ARG A 14 11.81 0.67 23.97
C ARG A 14 10.56 1.16 24.68
N GLU A 15 10.20 2.43 24.50
CA GLU A 15 9.00 3.02 25.10
C GLU A 15 7.71 2.33 24.62
N GLU A 16 7.61 2.03 23.32
CA GLU A 16 6.47 1.30 22.75
C GLU A 16 6.35 -0.12 23.31
N ILE A 17 7.46 -0.84 23.51
CA ILE A 17 7.43 -2.17 24.13
C ILE A 17 6.92 -2.10 25.57
N LEU A 18 7.34 -1.09 26.34
CA LEU A 18 6.93 -0.93 27.74
C LEU A 18 5.42 -0.64 27.85
N THR A 19 4.88 0.16 26.94
CA THR A 19 3.46 0.56 26.92
C THR A 19 2.56 -0.43 26.17
N SER A 20 3.11 -1.44 25.49
CA SER A 20 2.38 -2.39 24.63
C SER A 20 1.32 -3.25 25.32
N ASN A 21 1.36 -3.37 26.66
CA ASN A 21 0.36 -4.10 27.45
C ASN A 21 -0.86 -3.25 27.82
N GLU A 22 -0.85 -1.95 27.53
CA GLU A 22 -1.99 -1.07 27.78
C GLU A 22 -3.02 -1.20 26.65
N PHE A 23 -4.31 -1.14 27.00
CA PHE A 23 -5.39 -1.14 26.02
C PHE A 23 -5.26 0.07 25.09
N ASN A 24 -4.87 -0.17 23.83
CA ASN A 24 -4.62 0.90 22.88
C ASN A 24 -5.94 1.39 22.25
N LEU A 25 -6.60 2.32 22.94
CA LEU A 25 -7.81 3.01 22.48
C LEU A 25 -7.62 3.61 21.09
N THR A 26 -6.47 4.23 20.82
CA THR A 26 -6.15 4.84 19.53
C THR A 26 -6.17 3.80 18.41
N GLN A 27 -5.49 2.66 18.61
CA GLN A 27 -5.50 1.58 17.62
C GLN A 27 -6.91 1.05 17.38
N SER A 28 -7.69 0.83 18.45
CA SER A 28 -9.07 0.34 18.35
C SER A 28 -9.97 1.31 17.56
N LEU A 29 -9.85 2.62 17.81
CA LEU A 29 -10.54 3.67 17.06
C LEU A 29 -10.14 3.67 15.58
N LEU A 30 -8.85 3.54 15.28
CA LEU A 30 -8.35 3.50 13.90
C LEU A 30 -8.79 2.24 13.14
N ILE A 31 -8.92 1.10 13.83
CA ILE A 31 -9.47 -0.12 13.24
C ILE A 31 -10.98 0.04 12.95
N ALA A 32 -11.73 0.69 13.84
CA ALA A 32 -13.15 0.96 13.64
C ALA A 32 -13.43 1.80 12.38
N LEU A 33 -12.47 2.61 11.92
CA LEU A 33 -12.59 3.34 10.65
C LEU A 33 -12.68 2.43 9.42
N ASN A 34 -12.34 1.14 9.49
CA ASN A 34 -12.40 0.22 8.34
C ASN A 34 -13.78 0.22 7.66
N GLU A 35 -14.86 0.43 8.41
CA GLU A 35 -16.22 0.45 7.85
C GLU A 35 -16.44 1.61 6.88
N SER A 36 -15.83 2.77 7.13
CA SER A 36 -16.11 4.03 6.45
C SER A 36 -14.93 4.62 5.66
N ILE A 37 -13.71 4.14 5.89
CA ILE A 37 -12.48 4.74 5.34
C ILE A 37 -12.43 4.74 3.82
N GLU A 38 -13.03 3.76 3.15
CA GLU A 38 -13.14 3.74 1.68
C GLU A 38 -14.01 4.90 1.17
N ASN A 39 -15.15 5.16 1.85
CA ASN A 39 -16.04 6.27 1.50
C ASN A 39 -15.38 7.62 1.79
N MET A 40 -14.69 7.72 2.93
CA MET A 40 -13.92 8.92 3.28
C MET A 40 -12.86 9.20 2.21
N TRP A 41 -12.07 8.19 1.84
CA TRP A 41 -11.05 8.33 0.78
C TRP A 41 -11.65 8.78 -0.55
N ASN A 42 -12.75 8.15 -0.97
CA ASN A 42 -13.43 8.48 -2.22
C ASN A 42 -14.05 9.90 -2.21
N SER A 43 -14.40 10.41 -1.03
CA SER A 43 -14.93 11.79 -0.88
C SER A 43 -13.85 12.88 -0.91
N LEU A 44 -12.57 12.52 -0.74
CA LEU A 44 -11.47 13.46 -0.79
C LEU A 44 -11.20 13.91 -2.23
N SER A 45 -10.83 15.19 -2.39
CA SER A 45 -10.25 15.66 -3.64
C SER A 45 -8.92 14.94 -3.92
N LEU A 46 -8.49 14.88 -5.19
CA LEU A 46 -7.17 14.33 -5.53
C LEU A 46 -6.03 15.04 -4.80
N TYR A 47 -6.17 16.36 -4.57
CA TYR A 47 -5.20 17.15 -3.81
C TYR A 47 -5.11 16.68 -2.35
N ASP A 48 -6.26 16.40 -1.72
CA ASP A 48 -6.31 15.94 -0.34
C ASP A 48 -5.85 14.49 -0.20
N GLN A 49 -6.19 13.62 -1.16
CA GLN A 49 -5.66 12.26 -1.26
C GLN A 49 -4.12 12.26 -1.32
N HIS A 50 -3.55 13.07 -2.22
CA HIS A 50 -2.10 13.27 -2.30
C HIS A 50 -1.51 13.80 -1.00
N THR A 51 -2.16 14.80 -0.38
CA THR A 51 -1.71 15.38 0.88
C THR A 51 -1.72 14.36 1.99
N PHE A 52 -2.75 13.53 2.07
CA PHE A 52 -2.88 12.45 3.03
C PHE A 52 -1.76 11.42 2.87
N ILE A 53 -1.55 10.92 1.65
CA ILE A 53 -0.49 9.94 1.36
C ILE A 53 0.89 10.49 1.72
N ARG A 54 1.17 11.73 1.32
CA ARG A 54 2.48 12.34 1.55
C ARG A 54 2.75 12.67 3.02
N LYS A 55 1.76 13.18 3.75
CA LYS A 55 1.98 13.76 5.09
C LYS A 55 1.55 12.85 6.24
N TYR A 56 0.50 12.06 6.07
CA TYR A 56 -0.20 11.40 7.18
C TYR A 56 -0.19 9.87 7.10
N HIS A 57 -0.15 9.29 5.90
CA HIS A 57 -0.26 7.84 5.68
C HIS A 57 0.69 7.02 6.55
N ARG A 58 2.00 7.32 6.57
CA ARG A 58 2.97 6.57 7.37
C ARG A 58 2.59 6.52 8.86
N ARG A 59 2.23 7.67 9.43
CA ARG A 59 1.84 7.76 10.85
C ARG A 59 0.53 7.03 11.11
N PHE A 60 -0.44 7.20 10.22
CA PHE A 60 -1.72 6.51 10.28
C PHE A 60 -1.53 4.99 10.28
N MET A 61 -0.69 4.48 9.39
CA MET A 61 -0.38 3.04 9.30
C MET A 61 0.36 2.51 10.52
N ASN A 62 1.34 3.24 11.04
CA ASN A 62 2.09 2.84 12.23
C ASN A 62 1.20 2.74 13.48
N LEU A 63 0.29 3.70 13.67
CA LEU A 63 -0.66 3.67 14.79
C LEU A 63 -1.71 2.56 14.66
N ARG A 64 -2.13 2.25 13.43
CA ARG A 64 -3.16 1.22 13.17
C ARG A 64 -2.59 -0.19 13.24
N ASN A 65 -1.38 -0.39 12.71
CA ASN A 65 -0.73 -1.69 12.60
C ASN A 65 0.64 -1.65 13.30
N PRO A 66 0.67 -1.48 14.63
CA PRO A 66 1.91 -1.49 15.38
C PRO A 66 2.61 -2.84 15.25
N MET A 67 3.93 -2.83 15.42
CA MET A 67 4.73 -4.04 15.40
C MET A 67 4.31 -4.98 16.55
N PRO A 68 4.14 -6.29 16.31
CA PRO A 68 3.85 -7.24 17.38
C PRO A 68 4.93 -7.20 18.48
N PRO A 69 4.57 -7.27 19.78
CA PRO A 69 5.54 -7.13 20.87
C PRO A 69 6.69 -8.14 20.83
N ALA A 70 6.43 -9.37 20.37
CA ALA A 70 7.46 -10.40 20.19
C ALA A 70 8.51 -9.99 19.15
N SER A 71 8.08 -9.42 18.01
CA SER A 71 8.96 -8.91 16.97
C SER A 71 9.75 -7.69 17.44
N ALA A 72 9.08 -6.76 18.14
CA ALA A 72 9.71 -5.57 18.70
C ALA A 72 10.83 -5.92 19.70
N LYS A 73 10.57 -6.85 20.64
CA LYS A 73 11.60 -7.35 21.57
C LYS A 73 12.78 -8.00 20.87
N LYS A 74 12.53 -8.76 19.80
CA LYS A 74 13.59 -9.38 19.00
C LYS A 74 14.45 -8.33 18.28
N MET A 75 13.82 -7.31 17.68
CA MET A 75 14.56 -6.22 17.03
C MET A 75 15.39 -5.42 18.05
N LEU A 76 14.82 -5.12 19.21
CA LEU A 76 15.55 -4.42 20.28
C LEU A 76 16.80 -5.18 20.71
N LEU A 77 16.70 -6.49 20.93
CA LEU A 77 17.87 -7.32 21.27
C LEU A 77 18.94 -7.28 20.16
N LEU A 78 18.54 -7.29 18.89
CA LEU A 78 19.48 -7.20 17.78
C LEU A 78 20.19 -5.84 17.73
N PHE A 79 19.48 -4.74 18.01
CA PHE A 79 20.10 -3.42 18.16
C PHE A 79 21.06 -3.37 19.34
N GLU A 80 20.65 -3.86 20.52
CA GLU A 80 21.47 -3.83 21.74
C GLU A 80 22.71 -4.70 21.66
N THR A 81 22.66 -5.79 20.88
CA THR A 81 23.81 -6.67 20.63
C THR A 81 24.65 -6.24 19.43
N GLY A 82 24.33 -5.10 18.79
CA GLY A 82 25.07 -4.58 17.64
C GLY A 82 24.95 -5.43 16.37
N LYS A 83 23.92 -6.26 16.26
CA LYS A 83 23.66 -7.15 15.11
C LYS A 83 22.70 -6.56 14.08
N LEU A 84 22.16 -5.38 14.35
CA LEU A 84 21.25 -4.66 13.47
C LEU A 84 21.56 -3.17 13.55
N GLU A 85 21.61 -2.52 12.39
CA GLU A 85 21.83 -1.08 12.25
C GLU A 85 20.74 -0.49 11.35
N ILE A 86 20.36 0.77 11.61
CA ILE A 86 19.42 1.51 10.78
C ILE A 86 20.23 2.46 9.90
N CYS A 87 20.20 2.22 8.58
CA CYS A 87 20.74 3.15 7.61
C CYS A 87 19.58 3.73 6.79
N SER A 88 19.42 5.05 6.80
CA SER A 88 18.34 5.73 6.07
C SER A 88 18.86 6.43 4.80
N GLY A 89 17.97 6.65 3.83
CA GLY A 89 18.30 7.41 2.64
C GLY A 89 19.20 6.68 1.64
N LEU A 90 18.97 5.38 1.40
CA LEU A 90 19.56 4.64 0.29
C LEU A 90 19.34 5.41 -1.03
N GLN A 91 20.42 5.71 -1.75
CA GLN A 91 20.39 6.43 -3.02
C GLN A 91 20.66 5.50 -4.20
N HIS A 92 21.69 4.65 -4.08
CA HIS A 92 22.08 3.72 -5.14
C HIS A 92 22.32 2.33 -4.57
N LEU A 93 21.95 1.33 -5.36
CA LEU A 93 22.22 -0.08 -5.11
C LEU A 93 22.72 -0.69 -6.41
N ASN A 94 23.92 -1.26 -6.39
CA ASN A 94 24.54 -1.94 -7.53
C ASN A 94 25.08 -3.31 -7.10
N TYR A 95 25.48 -4.13 -8.07
CA TYR A 95 26.15 -5.40 -7.84
C TYR A 95 27.59 -5.34 -8.37
N TYR A 96 28.49 -6.03 -7.68
CA TYR A 96 29.87 -6.22 -8.10
C TYR A 96 30.03 -7.55 -8.86
N GLN A 97 31.15 -7.71 -9.56
CA GLN A 97 31.45 -8.92 -10.33
C GLN A 97 31.69 -10.16 -9.46
N ASP A 98 31.94 -9.97 -8.16
CA ASP A 98 32.16 -11.02 -7.17
C ASP A 98 30.87 -11.46 -6.45
N GLU A 99 29.70 -11.12 -7.02
CA GLU A 99 28.36 -11.44 -6.50
C GLU A 99 27.98 -10.70 -5.20
N THR A 100 28.76 -9.72 -4.76
CA THR A 100 28.38 -8.83 -3.65
C THR A 100 27.61 -7.60 -4.12
N PHE A 101 26.97 -6.89 -3.20
CA PHE A 101 26.16 -5.71 -3.46
C PHE A 101 26.77 -4.47 -2.81
N TYR A 102 26.69 -3.34 -3.52
CA TYR A 102 27.12 -2.04 -3.04
C TYR A 102 25.93 -1.11 -2.85
N ALA A 103 25.88 -0.43 -1.71
CA ALA A 103 24.89 0.60 -1.40
C ALA A 103 25.56 1.94 -1.08
N LEU A 104 25.06 3.01 -1.70
CA LEU A 104 25.39 4.40 -1.36
C LEU A 104 24.19 5.06 -0.69
N PHE A 105 24.42 5.65 0.48
CA PHE A 105 23.42 6.37 1.26
C PHE A 105 23.61 7.89 1.16
N LYS A 106 22.55 8.64 1.44
CA LYS A 106 22.50 10.11 1.31
C LYS A 106 23.53 10.85 2.16
N ASN A 107 23.95 10.26 3.28
CA ASN A 107 25.00 10.79 4.15
C ASN A 107 26.43 10.52 3.62
N GLY A 108 26.56 9.89 2.44
CA GLY A 108 27.85 9.48 1.87
C GLY A 108 28.38 8.16 2.44
N LEU A 109 27.62 7.46 3.29
CA LEU A 109 27.98 6.13 3.75
C LEU A 109 27.93 5.16 2.57
N GLU A 110 28.98 4.36 2.45
CA GLU A 110 29.11 3.30 1.47
C GLU A 110 29.21 1.97 2.23
N CYS A 111 28.40 0.99 1.83
CA CYS A 111 28.36 -0.32 2.47
C CYS A 111 28.29 -1.43 1.44
N GLU A 112 28.96 -2.54 1.76
CA GLU A 112 28.89 -3.79 1.00
C GLU A 112 28.03 -4.81 1.73
N PHE A 113 27.26 -5.59 0.97
CA PHE A 113 26.36 -6.61 1.48
C PHE A 113 26.47 -7.88 0.65
N ASP A 114 26.53 -9.04 1.31
CA ASP A 114 26.44 -10.34 0.63
C ASP A 114 25.03 -10.60 0.07
N TRP A 115 24.01 -10.06 0.73
CA TRP A 115 22.60 -10.32 0.40
C TRP A 115 21.75 -9.05 0.52
N ILE A 116 20.83 -8.89 -0.43
CA ILE A 116 19.81 -7.84 -0.39
C ILE A 116 18.42 -8.47 -0.37
N ILE A 117 17.60 -8.04 0.59
CA ILE A 117 16.20 -8.42 0.69
C ILE A 117 15.35 -7.19 0.40
N ASN A 118 14.60 -7.20 -0.70
CA ASN A 118 13.65 -6.13 -0.99
C ASN A 118 12.37 -6.30 -0.15
N ALA A 119 12.27 -5.49 0.91
CA ALA A 119 11.12 -5.42 1.79
C ALA A 119 10.30 -4.12 1.62
N THR A 120 10.37 -3.46 0.46
CA THR A 120 9.67 -2.17 0.20
C THR A 120 8.18 -2.31 -0.11
N GLY A 121 7.69 -3.55 -0.26
CA GLY A 121 6.30 -3.85 -0.57
C GLY A 121 5.96 -3.70 -2.06
N ALA A 122 4.68 -3.92 -2.40
CA ALA A 122 4.21 -3.79 -3.78
C ALA A 122 4.07 -2.31 -4.17
N SER A 123 4.58 -1.94 -5.35
CA SER A 123 4.40 -0.59 -5.90
C SER A 123 2.92 -0.26 -6.04
N ARG A 124 2.50 0.89 -5.50
CA ARG A 124 1.14 1.42 -5.67
C ARG A 124 0.86 1.83 -7.12
N PHE A 125 1.88 2.34 -7.80
CA PHE A 125 1.78 2.79 -9.18
C PHE A 125 2.14 1.67 -10.15
N ILE A 126 1.37 1.58 -11.23
CA ILE A 126 1.60 0.61 -12.29
C ILE A 126 2.68 1.16 -13.22
N ASN A 127 3.59 0.29 -13.66
CA ASN A 127 4.48 0.62 -14.76
C ASN A 127 3.75 0.43 -16.09
N SER A 128 3.22 1.51 -16.67
CA SER A 128 2.50 1.47 -17.94
C SER A 128 3.37 1.23 -19.16
N GLU A 129 4.68 1.34 -19.04
CA GLU A 129 5.63 1.07 -20.12
C GLU A 129 5.83 -0.45 -20.34
N SER A 130 5.44 -1.28 -19.37
CA SER A 130 5.50 -2.74 -19.47
C SER A 130 4.41 -3.31 -20.37
N ARG A 131 4.61 -3.22 -21.69
CA ARG A 131 3.68 -3.71 -22.72
C ARG A 131 3.39 -5.22 -22.64
N THR A 132 4.34 -6.00 -22.11
CA THR A 132 4.24 -7.46 -22.00
C THR A 132 3.36 -7.92 -20.84
N SER A 133 3.04 -7.03 -19.90
CA SER A 133 2.09 -7.34 -18.82
C SER A 133 0.65 -7.22 -19.30
N LEU A 134 -0.26 -8.03 -18.74
CA LEU A 134 -1.71 -7.94 -18.99
C LEU A 134 -2.23 -6.52 -18.77
N ILE A 135 -1.83 -5.91 -17.66
CA ILE A 135 -2.25 -4.56 -17.29
C ILE A 135 -1.70 -3.51 -18.27
N GLY A 136 -0.42 -3.59 -18.62
CA GLY A 136 0.16 -2.70 -19.63
C GLY A 136 -0.54 -2.85 -20.98
N SER A 137 -0.89 -4.06 -21.40
CA SER A 137 -1.70 -4.30 -22.60
C SER A 137 -3.09 -3.67 -22.50
N MET A 138 -3.78 -3.77 -21.36
CA MET A 138 -5.08 -3.14 -21.15
C MET A 138 -5.01 -1.60 -21.22
N LEU A 139 -3.99 -0.99 -20.61
CA LEU A 139 -3.76 0.45 -20.66
C LEU A 139 -3.48 0.92 -22.09
N ASN A 140 -2.61 0.22 -22.81
CA ASN A 140 -2.26 0.53 -24.20
C ASN A 140 -3.47 0.40 -25.16
N ASN A 141 -4.29 -0.64 -24.95
CA ASN A 141 -5.52 -0.86 -25.73
C ASN A 141 -6.71 -0.04 -25.22
N ARG A 142 -6.51 0.90 -24.29
CA ARG A 142 -7.54 1.81 -23.76
C ARG A 142 -8.70 1.12 -23.03
N LEU A 143 -8.53 -0.15 -22.67
CA LEU A 143 -9.49 -0.95 -21.89
C LEU A 143 -9.53 -0.55 -20.41
N ALA A 144 -8.45 0.06 -19.93
CA ALA A 144 -8.36 0.66 -18.60
C ALA A 144 -7.64 2.02 -18.70
N LYS A 145 -7.75 2.82 -17.64
CA LYS A 145 -6.88 3.97 -17.39
C LYS A 145 -6.26 3.88 -15.99
N GLU A 146 -5.08 4.47 -15.84
CA GLU A 146 -4.45 4.65 -14.54
C GLU A 146 -5.28 5.60 -13.68
N HIS A 147 -5.35 5.32 -12.38
CA HIS A 147 -5.87 6.28 -11.42
C HIS A 147 -4.71 7.16 -10.91
N PRO A 148 -4.88 8.49 -10.74
CA PRO A 148 -3.80 9.38 -10.30
C PRO A 148 -3.13 8.98 -8.97
N MET A 149 -3.87 8.27 -8.11
CA MET A 149 -3.38 7.74 -6.83
C MET A 149 -2.76 6.34 -6.90
N GLY A 150 -2.56 5.79 -8.10
CA GLY A 150 -1.99 4.45 -8.34
C GLY A 150 -3.03 3.41 -8.74
N GLY A 151 -2.58 2.26 -9.23
CA GLY A 151 -3.49 1.26 -9.80
C GLY A 151 -4.22 1.73 -11.06
N ILE A 152 -5.25 0.97 -11.44
CA ILE A 152 -6.22 1.35 -12.47
C ILE A 152 -7.48 1.94 -11.84
N GLU A 153 -8.19 2.74 -12.62
CA GLU A 153 -9.44 3.34 -12.19
C GLU A 153 -10.60 2.34 -12.34
N VAL A 154 -11.38 2.22 -11.27
CA VAL A 154 -12.62 1.45 -11.22
C VAL A 154 -13.75 2.33 -10.71
N GLU A 155 -14.97 1.98 -11.10
CA GLU A 155 -16.18 2.59 -10.54
C GLU A 155 -16.35 2.12 -9.08
N PHE A 156 -16.71 3.06 -8.20
CA PHE A 156 -16.62 2.85 -6.76
C PHE A 156 -17.64 1.83 -6.24
N ASP A 157 -18.87 1.78 -6.74
CA ASP A 157 -19.87 0.89 -6.17
C ASP A 157 -19.86 -0.53 -6.76
N SER A 158 -19.46 -0.67 -8.02
CA SER A 158 -19.50 -1.91 -8.80
C SER A 158 -18.13 -2.57 -9.01
N LEU A 159 -17.04 -1.80 -8.89
CA LEU A 159 -15.66 -2.16 -9.25
C LEU A 159 -15.45 -2.46 -10.74
N GLN A 160 -16.36 -2.02 -11.59
CA GLN A 160 -16.15 -2.11 -13.03
C GLN A 160 -14.93 -1.29 -13.44
N VAL A 161 -14.08 -1.87 -14.29
CA VAL A 161 -12.92 -1.16 -14.84
C VAL A 161 -13.39 -0.02 -15.73
N ILE A 162 -12.80 1.16 -15.53
CA ILE A 162 -13.09 2.34 -16.33
C ILE A 162 -12.08 2.44 -17.47
N GLY A 163 -12.58 2.45 -18.70
CA GLY A 163 -11.77 2.63 -19.91
C GLY A 163 -11.21 4.06 -20.04
N LYS A 164 -10.30 4.27 -20.98
CA LYS A 164 -9.61 5.56 -21.15
C LYS A 164 -10.57 6.72 -21.43
N THR A 165 -11.70 6.47 -22.07
CA THR A 165 -12.72 7.49 -22.39
C THR A 165 -13.80 7.63 -21.31
N GLY A 166 -13.64 6.99 -20.15
CA GLY A 166 -14.58 7.09 -19.02
C GLY A 166 -15.74 6.10 -19.07
N GLN A 167 -15.79 5.22 -20.07
CA GLN A 167 -16.80 4.18 -20.19
C GLN A 167 -16.56 3.05 -19.18
N LEU A 168 -17.64 2.52 -18.61
CA LEU A 168 -17.59 1.34 -17.76
C LEU A 168 -17.46 0.08 -18.62
N ASN A 169 -16.60 -0.85 -18.21
CA ASN A 169 -16.55 -2.17 -18.82
C ASN A 169 -17.56 -3.10 -18.12
N HIS A 170 -18.57 -3.58 -18.85
CA HIS A 170 -19.65 -4.42 -18.30
C HIS A 170 -19.22 -5.85 -17.92
N HIS A 171 -18.06 -6.29 -18.43
CA HIS A 171 -17.57 -7.66 -18.24
C HIS A 171 -16.23 -7.72 -17.50
N LEU A 172 -15.67 -6.57 -17.12
CA LEU A 172 -14.36 -6.51 -16.49
C LEU A 172 -14.42 -5.74 -15.17
N TYR A 173 -13.96 -6.41 -14.13
CA TYR A 173 -13.90 -5.91 -12.76
C TYR A 173 -12.48 -6.06 -12.25
N ALA A 174 -12.06 -5.17 -11.36
CA ALA A 174 -10.78 -5.29 -10.67
C ALA A 174 -10.97 -5.10 -9.17
N LEU A 175 -10.17 -5.79 -8.37
CA LEU A 175 -10.20 -5.73 -6.91
C LEU A 175 -8.78 -5.86 -6.36
N GLY A 176 -8.60 -5.57 -5.07
CA GLY A 176 -7.31 -5.65 -4.41
C GLY A 176 -6.33 -4.58 -4.88
N HIS A 177 -5.02 -4.87 -4.86
CA HIS A 177 -3.98 -3.85 -5.01
C HIS A 177 -4.07 -3.02 -6.30
N LEU A 178 -4.62 -3.59 -7.38
CA LEU A 178 -4.86 -2.89 -8.64
C LEU A 178 -5.84 -1.72 -8.52
N THR A 179 -6.71 -1.69 -7.51
CA THR A 179 -7.68 -0.61 -7.30
C THR A 179 -7.19 0.42 -6.28
N SER A 180 -5.88 0.41 -5.95
CA SER A 180 -5.30 1.25 -4.89
C SER A 180 -5.54 2.75 -5.07
N GLY A 181 -5.81 3.22 -6.29
CA GLY A 181 -6.17 4.61 -6.51
C GLY A 181 -7.58 4.96 -6.01
N THR A 182 -8.57 4.19 -6.45
CA THR A 182 -9.98 4.34 -6.05
C THR A 182 -10.18 3.97 -4.57
N TYR A 183 -9.41 3.02 -4.05
CA TYR A 183 -9.53 2.47 -2.71
C TYR A 183 -8.26 2.68 -1.89
N TYR A 184 -8.37 3.31 -0.73
CA TYR A 184 -7.21 3.51 0.13
C TYR A 184 -6.61 2.18 0.64
N TYR A 185 -7.47 1.29 1.16
CA TYR A 185 -7.09 -0.04 1.62
C TYR A 185 -7.48 -1.10 0.61
N THR A 186 -6.53 -1.95 0.25
CA THR A 186 -6.72 -2.94 -0.81
C THR A 186 -6.06 -4.30 -0.52
N SER A 187 -5.43 -4.44 0.65
CA SER A 187 -4.60 -5.61 0.98
C SER A 187 -5.16 -6.46 2.12
N SER A 188 -6.22 -6.04 2.81
CA SER A 188 -6.82 -6.87 3.86
C SER A 188 -7.86 -7.82 3.28
N LEU A 189 -7.93 -9.04 3.84
CA LEU A 189 -8.90 -10.05 3.44
C LEU A 189 -10.35 -9.55 3.58
N GLU A 190 -10.62 -8.79 4.65
CA GLU A 190 -11.93 -8.18 4.90
C GLU A 190 -12.36 -7.26 3.75
N ILE A 191 -11.48 -6.35 3.33
CA ILE A 191 -11.76 -5.42 2.25
C ILE A 191 -11.89 -6.14 0.91
N ILE A 192 -11.00 -7.09 0.63
CA ILE A 192 -11.08 -7.93 -0.58
C ILE A 192 -12.42 -8.68 -0.62
N SER A 193 -12.88 -9.23 0.51
CA SER A 193 -14.18 -9.90 0.60
C SER A 193 -15.35 -8.93 0.38
N LYS A 194 -15.28 -7.71 0.94
CA LYS A 194 -16.28 -6.64 0.73
C LYS A 194 -16.36 -6.25 -0.75
N GLN A 195 -15.23 -6.06 -1.41
CA GLN A 195 -15.13 -5.75 -2.84
C GLN A 195 -15.70 -6.90 -3.70
N ALA A 196 -15.36 -8.15 -3.39
CA ALA A 196 -15.90 -9.31 -4.09
C ALA A 196 -17.44 -9.40 -3.96
N LYS A 197 -17.99 -9.12 -2.78
CA LYS A 197 -19.45 -9.06 -2.57
C LYS A 197 -20.12 -7.98 -3.42
N LYS A 198 -19.52 -6.78 -3.52
CA LYS A 198 -20.01 -5.70 -4.40
C LYS A 198 -20.06 -6.16 -5.86
N ILE A 199 -18.98 -6.77 -6.35
CA ILE A 199 -18.88 -7.28 -7.74
C ILE A 199 -19.97 -8.32 -8.01
N VAL A 200 -20.11 -9.33 -7.15
CA VAL A 200 -21.11 -10.39 -7.33
C VAL A 200 -22.54 -9.82 -7.28
N GLY A 201 -22.83 -8.92 -6.33
CA GLY A 201 -24.12 -8.25 -6.25
C GLY A 201 -24.47 -7.47 -7.52
N HIS A 202 -23.50 -6.75 -8.08
CA HIS A 202 -23.64 -6.04 -9.34
C HIS A 202 -23.86 -6.99 -10.53
N MET A 203 -23.07 -8.06 -10.63
CA MET A 203 -23.21 -9.07 -11.69
C MET A 203 -24.60 -9.71 -11.69
N VAL A 204 -25.07 -10.18 -10.54
CA VAL A 204 -26.39 -10.80 -10.40
C VAL A 204 -27.51 -9.80 -10.70
N GLY A 205 -27.39 -8.56 -10.21
CA GLY A 205 -28.37 -7.50 -10.48
C GLY A 205 -28.53 -7.19 -11.97
N ASN A 206 -27.45 -7.27 -12.75
CA ASN A 206 -27.51 -7.04 -14.20
C ASN A 206 -28.03 -8.25 -14.98
N LEU A 207 -27.68 -9.47 -14.58
CA LEU A 207 -28.24 -10.70 -15.18
C LEU A 207 -29.77 -10.77 -15.07
N THR A 208 -30.35 -10.23 -13.99
CA THR A 208 -31.81 -10.20 -13.82
C THR A 208 -32.52 -9.12 -14.65
N LYS A 209 -31.78 -8.20 -15.27
CA LYS A 209 -32.32 -7.06 -16.04
C LYS A 209 -32.20 -7.21 -17.55
N GLU A 210 -31.35 -8.11 -18.04
CA GLU A 210 -31.32 -8.43 -19.46
C GLU A 210 -32.47 -9.40 -19.78
N PRO A 211 -33.41 -9.04 -20.68
CA PRO A 211 -34.35 -10.03 -21.19
C PRO A 211 -33.53 -11.09 -21.93
N ILE A 212 -33.72 -12.35 -21.55
CA ILE A 212 -33.22 -13.49 -22.31
C ILE A 212 -33.92 -13.42 -23.68
N LEU A 213 -33.24 -12.85 -24.67
CA LEU A 213 -33.61 -12.98 -26.07
C LEU A 213 -33.27 -14.42 -26.47
N LEU A 214 -34.25 -15.33 -26.28
CA LEU A 214 -34.33 -16.61 -26.95
C LEU A 214 -34.93 -16.42 -28.35
#